data_AF-A0A967N982-F1
#
_entry.id   AF-A0A967N982-F1
#
_cell.length_a   1.000
_cell.length_b   1.000
_cell.length_c   1.000
_cell.angle_alpha   90.00
_cell.angle_beta   90.00
_cell.angle_gamma   90.00
#
_symmetry.space_group_name_H-M   'P 1'
#
loop_
_entity.id
_entity.type
_entity.pdbx_description
1 polymer ?
#
loop_
_entity_poly.entity_id
_entity_poly.type
_entity_poly.pdbx_seq_one_letter_code
_entity_poly.pdbx_strand_id
1 'polypeptide(L)'
;RTDGEIRIRIRERKGRSWSGVLRITLPTWAALEARGREGEVTVQGVRGGVVVRTMDGPVRLRDVAGGIRVRTVEGSVLVDGVEGEVEIRGVDEGVRVFRARAPSVTVHTVDGDVILEDVEARGVDVSTVDGDLVFSGPLRADGVYRLVTHDGDVTVTIPGSPDARVTVSTFDGTFDSDFPVVVERFRGGELLSFTLGQGGAELQLEAFDGEIRLRRGG
;
A
#
# COMPACT_ATOMS: atom_id res chain seq x y z
N ARG A 1 -21.69 2.44 -21.79
CA ARG A 1 -21.28 3.82 -21.42
C ARG A 1 -19.85 3.72 -20.91
N THR A 2 -18.91 4.34 -21.61
CA THR A 2 -17.45 4.23 -21.41
C THR A 2 -16.89 5.58 -20.98
N ASP A 3 -17.46 6.12 -19.90
CA ASP A 3 -17.09 7.42 -19.38
C ASP A 3 -16.46 7.22 -18.00
N GLY A 4 -15.25 7.74 -17.82
CA GLY A 4 -14.61 7.89 -16.51
C GLY A 4 -15.11 9.17 -15.83
N GLU A 5 -15.14 9.18 -14.50
CA GLU A 5 -15.65 10.30 -13.73
C GLU A 5 -14.61 10.78 -12.70
N ILE A 6 -14.45 12.09 -12.60
CA ILE A 6 -13.64 12.74 -11.57
C ILE A 6 -14.51 13.73 -10.83
N ARG A 7 -14.41 13.69 -9.51
CA ARG A 7 -14.98 14.69 -8.61
C ARG A 7 -13.87 15.29 -7.78
N ILE A 8 -13.66 16.60 -7.92
CA ILE A 8 -12.76 17.36 -7.06
C ILE A 8 -13.64 18.26 -6.19
N ARG A 9 -13.52 18.10 -4.88
CA ARG A 9 -14.21 18.98 -3.92
C ARG A 9 -13.18 19.90 -3.29
N ILE A 10 -13.24 21.18 -3.66
CA ILE A 10 -12.33 22.20 -3.17
C ILE A 10 -13.00 22.94 -2.00
N ARG A 11 -12.28 23.07 -0.89
CA ARG A 11 -12.60 23.98 0.22
C ARG A 11 -11.36 24.83 0.44
N GLU A 12 -11.48 26.14 0.35
CA GLU A 12 -10.38 27.05 0.68
C GLU A 12 -10.71 27.80 1.98
N ARG A 13 -9.74 27.87 2.90
CA ARG A 13 -9.93 28.58 4.18
C ARG A 13 -9.05 29.82 4.29
N LYS A 14 -9.45 30.93 3.64
CA LYS A 14 -9.21 32.31 4.12
C LYS A 14 -10.04 33.38 3.39
N GLY A 15 -10.76 34.22 4.15
CA GLY A 15 -11.36 35.48 3.70
C GLY A 15 -12.72 35.40 2.98
N ARG A 16 -12.93 34.43 2.09
CA ARG A 16 -14.22 34.14 1.43
C ARG A 16 -14.30 32.63 1.18
N SER A 17 -15.15 31.91 1.92
CA SER A 17 -15.32 30.47 1.73
C SER A 17 -16.07 30.19 0.42
N TRP A 18 -15.35 29.86 -0.64
CA TRP A 18 -15.95 29.23 -1.81
C TRP A 18 -15.78 27.72 -1.68
N SER A 19 -16.90 26.99 -1.62
CA SER A 19 -16.91 25.54 -1.73
C SER A 19 -17.49 25.17 -3.09
N GLY A 20 -16.70 24.49 -3.90
CA GLY A 20 -17.12 24.03 -5.22
C GLY A 20 -16.93 22.52 -5.36
N VAL A 21 -17.83 21.88 -6.11
CA VAL A 21 -17.65 20.52 -6.62
C VAL A 21 -17.42 20.64 -8.11
N LEU A 22 -16.22 20.30 -8.57
CA LEU A 22 -15.91 20.18 -9.98
C LEU A 22 -16.10 18.73 -10.40
N ARG A 23 -17.06 18.49 -11.29
CA ARG A 23 -17.31 17.17 -11.88
C ARG A 23 -16.83 17.20 -13.33
N ILE A 24 -15.87 16.34 -13.65
CA ILE A 24 -15.34 16.20 -15.00
C ILE A 24 -15.65 14.78 -15.48
N THR A 25 -16.23 14.67 -16.67
CA THR A 25 -16.46 13.40 -17.34
C THR A 25 -15.49 13.31 -18.51
N LEU A 26 -14.72 12.23 -18.55
CA LEU A 26 -13.68 12.00 -19.55
C LEU A 26 -13.91 10.64 -20.22
N PRO A 27 -13.40 10.42 -21.45
CA PRO A 27 -13.31 9.07 -22.00
C PRO A 27 -12.49 8.16 -21.07
N THR A 28 -12.89 6.91 -20.90
CA THR A 28 -12.20 5.99 -19.94
C THR A 28 -10.71 5.81 -20.23
N TRP A 29 -10.28 5.83 -21.49
CA TRP A 29 -8.88 5.61 -21.86
C TRP A 29 -7.97 6.83 -21.62
N ALA A 30 -8.55 8.00 -21.34
CA ALA A 30 -7.79 9.22 -21.16
C ALA A 30 -6.94 9.14 -19.89
N ALA A 31 -5.65 9.48 -20.02
CA ALA A 31 -4.80 9.68 -18.85
C ALA A 31 -5.28 10.91 -18.07
N LEU A 32 -5.18 10.84 -16.75
CA LEU A 32 -5.59 11.90 -15.84
C LEU A 32 -4.42 12.38 -15.01
N GLU A 33 -4.25 13.70 -14.93
CA GLU A 33 -3.44 14.33 -13.90
C GLU A 33 -4.27 15.33 -13.09
N ALA A 34 -4.33 15.13 -11.78
CA ALA A 34 -4.94 16.05 -10.83
C ALA A 34 -3.88 16.64 -9.91
N ARG A 35 -3.84 17.97 -9.82
CA ARG A 35 -2.98 18.70 -8.89
C ARG A 35 -3.84 19.63 -8.04
N GLY A 36 -3.72 19.53 -6.73
CA GLY A 36 -4.47 20.32 -5.76
C GLY A 36 -3.60 20.77 -4.62
N ARG A 37 -4.06 21.80 -3.89
CA ARG A 37 -3.47 22.18 -2.62
C ARG A 37 -4.36 21.73 -1.46
N GLU A 38 -5.64 22.06 -1.54
CA GLU A 38 -6.65 21.68 -0.56
C GLU A 38 -7.82 21.03 -1.29
N GLY A 39 -8.33 19.91 -0.77
CA GLY A 39 -9.59 19.32 -1.21
C GLY A 39 -9.53 17.81 -1.47
N GLU A 40 -10.72 17.21 -1.51
CA GLU A 40 -10.87 15.78 -1.80
C GLU A 40 -10.78 15.53 -3.31
N VAL A 41 -9.95 14.57 -3.69
CA VAL A 41 -9.83 14.08 -5.08
C VAL A 41 -10.45 12.69 -5.15
N THR A 42 -11.55 12.55 -5.90
CA THR A 42 -12.16 11.26 -6.21
C THR A 42 -12.06 10.97 -7.70
N VAL A 43 -11.50 9.82 -8.07
CA VAL A 43 -11.38 9.34 -9.45
C VAL A 43 -12.05 7.97 -9.54
N GLN A 44 -12.86 7.75 -10.58
CA GLN A 44 -13.56 6.49 -10.79
C GLN A 44 -13.60 6.07 -12.26
N GLY A 45 -13.36 4.77 -12.52
CA GLY A 45 -13.62 4.15 -13.82
C GLY A 45 -12.68 4.65 -14.92
N VAL A 46 -11.44 4.96 -14.57
CA VAL A 46 -10.42 5.42 -15.53
C VAL A 46 -9.57 4.23 -15.95
N ARG A 47 -9.36 4.04 -17.25
CA ARG A 47 -8.52 3.00 -17.85
C ARG A 47 -7.18 3.53 -18.37
N GLY A 48 -7.00 4.84 -18.39
CA GLY A 48 -5.69 5.47 -18.55
C GLY A 48 -4.97 5.61 -17.21
N GLY A 49 -3.66 5.89 -17.25
CA GLY A 49 -2.91 6.15 -16.02
C GLY A 49 -3.42 7.37 -15.26
N VAL A 50 -3.42 7.29 -13.93
CA VAL A 50 -3.87 8.37 -13.04
C VAL A 50 -2.69 8.89 -12.22
N VAL A 51 -2.47 10.21 -12.28
CA VAL A 51 -1.48 10.91 -11.45
C VAL A 51 -2.21 11.89 -10.54
N VAL A 52 -2.03 11.77 -9.23
CA VAL A 52 -2.58 12.71 -8.24
C VAL A 52 -1.46 13.31 -7.42
N ARG A 53 -1.47 14.64 -7.29
CA ARG A 53 -0.59 15.38 -6.37
C ARG A 53 -1.43 16.34 -5.54
N THR A 54 -1.45 16.15 -4.23
CA THR A 54 -2.14 17.04 -3.30
C THR A 54 -1.25 17.40 -2.12
N MET A 55 -1.57 18.50 -1.43
CA MET A 55 -0.93 18.87 -0.16
C MET A 55 -1.83 18.53 1.01
N ASP A 56 -3.13 18.80 0.90
CA ASP A 56 -4.16 18.55 1.90
C ASP A 56 -5.43 17.98 1.24
N GLY A 57 -5.96 16.91 1.83
CA GLY A 57 -7.27 16.34 1.53
C GLY A 57 -7.20 14.91 1.00
N PRO A 58 -8.26 14.09 1.26
CA PRO A 58 -8.22 12.67 0.97
C PRO A 58 -8.25 12.38 -0.53
N VAL A 59 -7.51 11.35 -0.94
CA VAL A 59 -7.47 10.84 -2.31
C VAL A 59 -8.21 9.50 -2.35
N ARG A 60 -9.24 9.40 -3.20
CA ARG A 60 -10.03 8.19 -3.41
C ARG A 60 -9.98 7.77 -4.87
N LEU A 61 -9.35 6.64 -5.16
CA LEU A 61 -9.26 6.06 -6.50
C LEU A 61 -10.04 4.76 -6.55
N ARG A 62 -10.95 4.61 -7.52
CA ARG A 62 -11.76 3.40 -7.70
C ARG A 62 -11.77 2.92 -9.14
N ASP A 63 -11.65 1.61 -9.33
CA ASP A 63 -11.72 0.96 -10.64
C ASP A 63 -10.79 1.63 -11.66
N VAL A 64 -9.49 1.71 -11.33
CA VAL A 64 -8.48 2.31 -12.19
C VAL A 64 -7.69 1.23 -12.92
N ALA A 65 -7.75 1.22 -14.25
CA ALA A 65 -6.87 0.44 -15.10
C ALA A 65 -5.78 1.37 -15.68
N GLY A 66 -4.54 0.90 -15.84
CA GLY A 66 -3.43 1.70 -16.37
C GLY A 66 -2.45 2.23 -15.32
N GLY A 67 -2.64 1.85 -14.05
CA GLY A 67 -1.76 2.21 -12.95
C GLY A 67 -1.99 3.61 -12.36
N ILE A 68 -1.40 3.83 -11.19
CA ILE A 68 -1.58 5.04 -10.40
C ILE A 68 -0.24 5.56 -9.86
N ARG A 69 -0.12 6.89 -9.80
CA ARG A 69 0.95 7.57 -9.07
C ARG A 69 0.34 8.65 -8.18
N VAL A 70 0.40 8.44 -6.86
CA VAL A 70 -0.17 9.37 -5.86
C VAL A 70 0.96 9.98 -5.04
N ARG A 71 0.92 11.30 -4.87
CA ARG A 71 1.76 12.03 -3.91
C ARG A 71 0.89 12.92 -3.05
N THR A 72 0.98 12.76 -1.75
CA THR A 72 0.25 13.56 -0.75
C THR A 72 1.19 13.98 0.37
N VAL A 73 0.86 15.08 1.06
CA VAL A 73 1.54 15.48 2.29
C VAL A 73 0.62 15.16 3.46
N GLU A 74 -0.52 15.82 3.55
CA GLU A 74 -1.58 15.56 4.53
C GLU A 74 -2.81 15.01 3.78
N GLY A 75 -3.24 13.79 4.10
CA GLY A 75 -4.48 13.25 3.56
C GLY A 75 -4.38 11.79 3.16
N SER A 76 -5.30 10.99 3.70
CA SER A 76 -5.39 9.56 3.49
C SER A 76 -5.61 9.20 2.03
N VAL A 77 -4.95 8.13 1.61
CA VAL A 77 -5.06 7.58 0.27
C VAL A 77 -5.85 6.29 0.35
N LEU A 78 -6.99 6.23 -0.34
CA LEU A 78 -7.82 5.05 -0.49
C LEU A 78 -7.86 4.63 -1.95
N VAL A 79 -7.36 3.45 -2.25
CA VAL A 79 -7.40 2.84 -3.57
C VAL A 79 -8.21 1.56 -3.49
N ASP A 80 -9.20 1.40 -4.35
CA ASP A 80 -10.03 0.19 -4.42
C ASP A 80 -10.21 -0.25 -5.87
N GLY A 81 -9.63 -1.40 -6.21
CA GLY A 81 -9.65 -1.93 -7.58
C GLY A 81 -8.69 -1.18 -8.49
N VAL A 82 -7.45 -1.64 -8.56
CA VAL A 82 -6.43 -1.09 -9.46
C VAL A 82 -5.77 -2.20 -10.30
N GLU A 83 -5.69 -1.97 -11.60
CA GLU A 83 -4.95 -2.80 -12.55
C GLU A 83 -3.80 -1.99 -13.16
N GLY A 84 -2.57 -2.44 -12.97
CA GLY A 84 -1.35 -1.73 -13.41
C GLY A 84 -0.45 -1.30 -12.24
N GLU A 85 0.67 -0.65 -12.56
CA GLU A 85 1.67 -0.24 -11.57
C GLU A 85 1.10 0.74 -10.52
N VAL A 86 1.44 0.53 -9.25
CA VAL A 86 1.01 1.37 -8.13
C VAL A 86 2.22 2.03 -7.49
N GLU A 87 2.28 3.36 -7.51
CA GLU A 87 3.28 4.15 -6.76
C GLU A 87 2.57 5.16 -5.86
N ILE A 88 2.70 5.04 -4.55
CA ILE A 88 2.12 5.96 -3.57
C ILE A 88 3.23 6.52 -2.68
N ARG A 89 3.29 7.84 -2.54
CA ARG A 89 4.14 8.51 -1.56
C ARG A 89 3.31 9.43 -0.69
N GLY A 90 3.29 9.17 0.61
CA GLY A 90 2.64 10.00 1.62
C GLY A 90 3.66 10.60 2.58
N VAL A 91 3.22 11.56 3.39
CA VAL A 91 3.99 12.05 4.53
C VAL A 91 3.20 11.79 5.80
N ASP A 92 1.93 12.17 5.82
CA ASP A 92 1.03 12.06 6.96
C ASP A 92 -0.30 11.41 6.53
N GLU A 93 -0.97 10.78 7.48
CA GLU A 93 -2.12 9.88 7.34
C GLU A 93 -1.85 8.57 6.57
N GLY A 94 -2.72 7.58 6.81
CA GLY A 94 -2.55 6.23 6.30
C GLY A 94 -2.89 6.02 4.81
N VAL A 95 -2.33 4.96 4.25
CA VAL A 95 -2.58 4.47 2.89
C VAL A 95 -3.32 3.15 2.95
N ARG A 96 -4.44 3.04 2.24
CA ARG A 96 -5.21 1.80 2.13
C ARG A 96 -5.40 1.43 0.67
N VAL A 97 -4.94 0.26 0.29
CA VAL A 97 -5.10 -0.29 -1.06
C VAL A 97 -5.81 -1.63 -0.97
N PHE A 98 -6.95 -1.73 -1.65
CA PHE A 98 -7.75 -2.95 -1.75
C PHE A 98 -7.79 -3.42 -3.20
N ARG A 99 -7.74 -4.75 -3.40
CA ARG A 99 -7.96 -5.40 -4.71
C ARG A 99 -7.02 -4.86 -5.79
N ALA A 100 -5.71 -4.92 -5.52
CA ALA A 100 -4.70 -4.53 -6.49
C ALA A 100 -4.25 -5.72 -7.33
N ARG A 101 -4.19 -5.55 -8.66
CA ARG A 101 -3.64 -6.50 -9.62
C ARG A 101 -2.56 -5.78 -10.43
N ALA A 102 -1.32 -5.85 -9.97
CA ALA A 102 -0.25 -4.99 -10.43
C ALA A 102 1.04 -5.77 -10.71
N PRO A 103 1.89 -5.36 -11.68
CA PRO A 103 3.25 -5.89 -11.78
C PRO A 103 4.05 -5.59 -10.50
N SER A 104 3.92 -4.35 -10.01
CA SER A 104 4.57 -3.84 -8.80
C SER A 104 3.66 -2.90 -8.01
N VAL A 105 3.82 -2.92 -6.69
CA VAL A 105 3.20 -2.01 -5.72
C VAL A 105 4.30 -1.40 -4.86
N THR A 106 4.42 -0.09 -4.90
CA THR A 106 5.39 0.68 -4.10
C THR A 106 4.65 1.71 -3.26
N VAL A 107 4.80 1.64 -1.94
CA VAL A 107 4.20 2.59 -1.00
C VAL A 107 5.26 3.06 0.00
N HIS A 108 5.48 4.37 0.06
CA HIS A 108 6.36 4.97 1.05
C HIS A 108 5.63 6.08 1.80
N THR A 109 5.60 5.99 3.12
CA THR A 109 5.04 7.01 4.02
C THR A 109 6.07 7.38 5.09
N VAL A 110 5.82 8.46 5.82
CA VAL A 110 6.61 8.80 7.01
C VAL A 110 5.79 8.45 8.23
N ASP A 111 4.57 8.99 8.32
CA ASP A 111 3.61 8.71 9.38
C ASP A 111 2.31 8.15 8.78
N GLY A 112 1.73 7.17 9.46
CA GLY A 112 0.45 6.56 9.14
C GLY A 112 0.53 5.10 8.70
N ASP A 113 -0.53 4.36 9.04
CA ASP A 113 -0.64 2.93 8.73
C ASP A 113 -0.73 2.69 7.22
N VAL A 114 -0.09 1.62 6.75
CA VAL A 114 -0.25 1.13 5.38
C VAL A 114 -0.95 -0.22 5.39
N ILE A 115 -2.14 -0.26 4.80
CA ILE A 115 -2.97 -1.45 4.70
C ILE A 115 -3.09 -1.85 3.23
N LEU A 116 -2.52 -2.99 2.88
CA LEU A 116 -2.59 -3.61 1.57
C LEU A 116 -3.40 -4.90 1.66
N GLU A 117 -4.61 -4.92 1.11
CA GLU A 117 -5.51 -6.07 1.16
C GLU A 117 -5.88 -6.60 -0.22
N ASP A 118 -5.88 -7.92 -0.37
CA ASP A 118 -6.13 -8.60 -1.66
C ASP A 118 -5.21 -8.05 -2.77
N VAL A 119 -3.91 -8.03 -2.49
CA VAL A 119 -2.89 -7.58 -3.44
C VAL A 119 -2.25 -8.77 -4.15
N GLU A 120 -2.34 -8.79 -5.48
CA GLU A 120 -1.60 -9.71 -6.33
C GLU A 120 -0.57 -8.94 -7.15
N ALA A 121 0.70 -9.09 -6.77
CA ALA A 121 1.84 -8.51 -7.48
C ALA A 121 3.06 -9.41 -7.40
N ARG A 122 4.07 -9.19 -8.26
CA ARG A 122 5.39 -9.84 -8.15
C ARG A 122 6.41 -8.96 -7.41
N GLY A 123 6.20 -7.64 -7.38
CA GLY A 123 7.01 -6.72 -6.59
C GLY A 123 6.15 -5.97 -5.59
N VAL A 124 6.47 -6.05 -4.30
CA VAL A 124 5.86 -5.23 -3.26
C VAL A 124 6.98 -4.61 -2.45
N ASP A 125 7.07 -3.28 -2.43
CA ASP A 125 8.01 -2.54 -1.60
C ASP A 125 7.25 -1.48 -0.80
N VAL A 126 7.16 -1.71 0.50
CA VAL A 126 6.38 -0.88 1.41
C VAL A 126 7.28 -0.45 2.56
N SER A 127 7.28 0.85 2.84
CA SER A 127 7.91 1.34 4.06
C SER A 127 7.19 2.52 4.70
N THR A 128 7.13 2.52 6.02
CA THR A 128 6.76 3.69 6.84
C THR A 128 7.83 3.93 7.91
N VAL A 129 7.88 5.13 8.50
CA VAL A 129 8.72 5.37 9.67
C VAL A 129 7.90 5.07 10.91
N ASP A 130 6.77 5.75 11.08
CA ASP A 130 5.83 5.54 12.18
C ASP A 130 4.52 4.99 11.61
N GLY A 131 4.09 3.83 12.08
CA GLY A 131 2.81 3.22 11.72
C GLY A 131 2.87 1.72 11.42
N ASP A 132 1.70 1.10 11.44
CA ASP A 132 1.56 -0.33 11.23
C ASP A 132 1.51 -0.68 9.74
N LEU A 133 2.11 -1.81 9.38
CA LEU A 133 2.07 -2.37 8.03
C LEU A 133 1.26 -3.66 8.01
N VAL A 134 0.18 -3.66 7.24
CA VAL A 134 -0.64 -4.85 6.99
C VAL A 134 -0.57 -5.21 5.51
N PHE A 135 -0.22 -6.44 5.22
CA PHE A 135 -0.28 -7.00 3.87
C PHE A 135 -1.07 -8.31 3.85
N SER A 136 -1.97 -8.43 2.88
CA SER A 136 -2.70 -9.66 2.57
C SER A 136 -2.70 -9.92 1.08
N GLY A 137 -2.17 -11.08 0.68
CA GLY A 137 -2.10 -11.48 -0.72
C GLY A 137 -1.21 -12.70 -0.95
N PRO A 138 -1.35 -13.38 -2.10
CA PRO A 138 -0.50 -14.51 -2.43
C PRO A 138 0.92 -14.05 -2.76
N LEU A 139 1.91 -14.82 -2.32
CA LEU A 139 3.29 -14.69 -2.79
C LEU A 139 3.44 -15.40 -4.14
N ARG A 140 3.86 -14.67 -5.16
CA ARG A 140 4.04 -15.16 -6.53
C ARG A 140 5.46 -15.70 -6.70
N ALA A 141 5.59 -16.77 -7.48
CA ALA A 141 6.89 -17.28 -7.89
C ALA A 141 7.73 -16.17 -8.56
N ASP A 142 9.03 -16.18 -8.23
CA ASP A 142 10.02 -15.15 -8.58
C ASP A 142 9.67 -13.74 -8.07
N GLY A 143 8.76 -13.66 -7.08
CA GLY A 143 8.33 -12.40 -6.49
C GLY A 143 9.25 -11.93 -5.36
N VAL A 144 9.30 -10.60 -5.18
CA VAL A 144 10.07 -9.93 -4.13
C VAL A 144 9.13 -9.04 -3.33
N TYR A 145 9.10 -9.27 -2.02
CA TYR A 145 8.22 -8.59 -1.08
C TYR A 145 9.06 -8.02 0.06
N ARG A 146 9.05 -6.70 0.21
CA ARG A 146 9.78 -5.97 1.25
C ARG A 146 8.79 -5.10 2.02
N LEU A 147 8.66 -5.34 3.32
CA LEU A 147 7.77 -4.60 4.21
C LEU A 147 8.57 -4.15 5.43
N VAL A 148 8.74 -2.83 5.58
CA VAL A 148 9.65 -2.25 6.56
C VAL A 148 9.01 -1.09 7.30
N THR A 149 8.92 -1.18 8.62
CA THR A 149 8.56 -0.04 9.49
C THR A 149 9.70 0.24 10.47
N HIS A 150 9.81 1.48 10.95
CA HIS A 150 10.73 1.79 12.05
C HIS A 150 9.99 1.56 13.37
N ASP A 151 8.93 2.32 13.65
CA ASP A 151 8.12 2.19 14.85
C ASP A 151 6.70 1.73 14.46
N GLY A 152 6.42 0.44 14.65
CA GLY A 152 5.14 -0.17 14.33
C GLY A 152 5.19 -1.68 14.10
N ASP A 153 4.02 -2.31 14.03
CA ASP A 153 3.89 -3.74 13.80
C ASP A 153 3.85 -4.07 12.29
N VAL A 154 4.40 -5.22 11.91
CA VAL A 154 4.29 -5.76 10.55
C VAL A 154 3.47 -7.04 10.57
N THR A 155 2.29 -7.03 9.97
CA THR A 155 1.43 -8.21 9.83
C THR A 155 1.29 -8.62 8.37
N VAL A 156 1.75 -9.83 8.05
CA VAL A 156 1.66 -10.42 6.72
C VAL A 156 0.75 -11.63 6.75
N THR A 157 -0.32 -11.60 5.97
CA THR A 157 -1.27 -12.70 5.82
C THR A 157 -1.12 -13.33 4.44
N ILE A 158 -0.73 -14.60 4.40
CA ILE A 158 -0.55 -15.32 3.14
C ILE A 158 -1.64 -16.38 3.00
N PRO A 159 -2.47 -16.33 1.93
CA PRO A 159 -3.48 -17.36 1.69
C PRO A 159 -2.83 -18.68 1.26
N GLY A 160 -3.37 -19.80 1.75
CA GLY A 160 -2.95 -21.14 1.34
C GLY A 160 -1.57 -21.55 1.84
N SER A 161 -0.78 -22.21 0.99
CA SER A 161 0.56 -22.69 1.31
C SER A 161 1.62 -21.76 0.70
N PRO A 162 2.38 -21.01 1.52
CA PRO A 162 3.43 -20.13 1.01
C PRO A 162 4.62 -20.93 0.47
N ASP A 163 5.25 -20.37 -0.56
CA ASP A 163 6.51 -20.84 -1.14
C ASP A 163 7.49 -19.65 -1.21
N ALA A 164 8.26 -19.43 -0.14
CA ALA A 164 9.11 -18.26 0.00
C ALA A 164 10.30 -18.49 0.94
N ARG A 165 11.42 -17.87 0.62
CA ARG A 165 12.51 -17.62 1.55
C ARG A 165 12.15 -16.37 2.35
N VAL A 166 12.15 -16.51 3.66
CA VAL A 166 11.67 -15.46 4.57
C VAL A 166 12.84 -14.98 5.40
N THR A 167 13.02 -13.66 5.44
CA THR A 167 13.97 -12.95 6.30
C THR A 167 13.20 -12.02 7.20
N VAL A 168 13.41 -12.15 8.51
CA VAL A 168 12.77 -11.35 9.55
C VAL A 168 13.85 -10.70 10.38
N SER A 169 13.71 -9.39 10.63
CA SER A 169 14.59 -8.63 11.50
C SER A 169 13.78 -7.68 12.35
N THR A 170 13.96 -7.72 13.66
CA THR A 170 13.48 -6.66 14.57
C THR A 170 14.50 -6.40 15.66
N PHE A 171 14.65 -5.15 16.09
CA PHE A 171 15.64 -4.76 17.09
C PHE A 171 15.08 -4.88 18.51
N ASP A 172 13.94 -4.25 18.79
CA ASP A 172 13.21 -4.39 20.05
C ASP A 172 11.78 -4.85 19.77
N GLY A 173 11.62 -6.17 19.61
CA GLY A 173 10.35 -6.73 19.19
C GLY A 173 10.33 -8.26 19.20
N THR A 174 9.17 -8.80 18.85
CA THR A 174 8.93 -10.25 18.80
C THR A 174 8.54 -10.68 17.40
N PHE A 175 8.69 -11.97 17.14
CA PHE A 175 8.23 -12.60 15.92
C PHE A 175 7.29 -13.76 16.26
N ASP A 176 6.11 -13.76 15.65
CA ASP A 176 5.10 -14.82 15.77
C ASP A 176 4.68 -15.33 14.38
N SER A 177 4.49 -16.64 14.26
CA SER A 177 4.22 -17.29 12.97
C SER A 177 3.24 -18.45 13.10
N ASP A 178 2.20 -18.44 12.25
CA ASP A 178 1.26 -19.54 12.08
C ASP A 178 1.84 -20.70 11.23
N PHE A 179 3.02 -20.49 10.64
CA PHE A 179 3.74 -21.49 9.85
C PHE A 179 4.80 -22.19 10.72
N PRO A 180 5.08 -23.48 10.48
CA PRO A 180 6.08 -24.22 11.24
C PRO A 180 7.47 -23.66 10.94
N VAL A 181 8.00 -22.88 11.88
CA VAL A 181 9.37 -22.36 11.83
C VAL A 181 10.18 -23.06 12.93
N VAL A 182 11.32 -23.64 12.57
CA VAL A 182 12.26 -24.17 13.56
C VAL A 182 13.08 -23.00 14.07
N VAL A 183 12.62 -22.38 15.16
CA VAL A 183 13.35 -21.29 15.84
C VAL A 183 13.70 -21.78 17.25
N GLU A 184 14.99 -21.92 17.55
CA GLU A 184 15.43 -22.35 18.88
C GLU A 184 15.15 -21.29 19.96
N ARG A 185 15.15 -20.01 19.57
CA ARG A 185 14.64 -18.80 20.26
C ARG A 185 14.90 -17.61 19.34
N PHE A 186 13.93 -16.70 19.17
CA PHE A 186 14.16 -15.41 18.52
C PHE A 186 14.39 -14.35 19.59
N ARG A 187 15.46 -13.55 19.45
CA ARG A 187 15.74 -12.39 20.31
C ARG A 187 15.85 -11.14 19.43
N GLY A 188 15.36 -10.01 19.94
CA GLY A 188 15.54 -8.72 19.29
C GLY A 188 17.03 -8.45 18.96
N GLY A 189 17.28 -7.93 17.76
CA GLY A 189 18.59 -7.68 17.18
C GLY A 189 19.17 -8.84 16.35
N GLU A 190 18.50 -10.00 16.28
CA GLU A 190 18.95 -11.15 15.48
C GLU A 190 18.23 -11.21 14.13
N LEU A 191 18.99 -11.55 13.07
CA LEU A 191 18.42 -11.85 11.76
C LEU A 191 17.91 -13.30 11.75
N LEU A 192 16.62 -13.49 11.54
CA LEU A 192 16.03 -14.81 11.37
C LEU A 192 15.80 -15.08 9.88
N SER A 193 16.32 -16.22 9.39
CA SER A 193 16.10 -16.66 8.02
C SER A 193 15.61 -18.10 7.99
N PHE A 194 14.55 -18.34 7.24
CA PHE A 194 13.99 -19.68 7.04
C PHE A 194 13.36 -19.79 5.64
N THR A 195 12.91 -20.99 5.28
CA THR A 195 12.26 -21.24 3.99
C THR A 195 10.94 -21.96 4.22
N LEU A 196 9.89 -21.44 3.60
CA LEU A 196 8.58 -22.05 3.49
C LEU A 196 8.48 -22.67 2.09
N GLY A 197 8.05 -23.92 1.99
CA GLY A 197 7.97 -24.61 0.70
C GLY A 197 9.36 -24.87 0.09
N GLN A 198 9.56 -24.43 -1.15
CA GLN A 198 10.80 -24.56 -1.93
C GLN A 198 11.61 -23.24 -1.99
N GLY A 199 11.06 -22.13 -1.51
CA GLY A 199 11.67 -20.81 -1.57
C GLY A 199 11.47 -20.09 -2.91
N GLY A 200 10.31 -20.24 -3.55
CA GLY A 200 10.00 -19.66 -4.86
C GLY A 200 9.85 -18.13 -4.91
N ALA A 201 9.68 -17.47 -3.77
CA ALA A 201 9.65 -16.01 -3.62
C ALA A 201 10.61 -15.55 -2.51
N GLU A 202 10.91 -14.26 -2.46
CA GLU A 202 11.70 -13.64 -1.39
C GLU A 202 10.80 -12.68 -0.57
N LEU A 203 10.72 -12.91 0.74
CA LEU A 203 9.94 -12.09 1.67
C LEU A 203 10.87 -11.53 2.76
N GLN A 204 11.00 -10.20 2.81
CA GLN A 204 11.75 -9.46 3.81
C GLN A 204 10.81 -8.65 4.69
N LEU A 205 10.86 -8.91 5.99
CA LEU A 205 10.08 -8.23 7.03
C LEU A 205 11.02 -7.56 8.02
N GLU A 206 10.80 -6.28 8.26
CA GLU A 206 11.63 -5.49 9.18
C GLU A 206 10.76 -4.54 10.00
N ALA A 207 10.97 -4.51 11.31
CA ALA A 207 10.38 -3.56 12.26
C ALA A 207 11.47 -3.18 13.26
N PHE A 208 11.79 -1.90 13.46
CA PHE A 208 12.83 -1.55 14.44
C PHE A 208 12.32 -1.73 15.87
N ASP A 209 11.18 -1.12 16.18
CA ASP A 209 10.41 -1.29 17.41
C ASP A 209 9.00 -1.77 17.04
N GLY A 210 8.69 -3.04 17.35
CA GLY A 210 7.39 -3.63 17.01
C GLY A 210 7.40 -5.14 16.77
N GLU A 211 6.20 -5.73 16.76
CA GLU A 211 5.98 -7.15 16.54
C GLU A 211 5.80 -7.46 15.05
N ILE A 212 6.47 -8.52 14.59
CA ILE A 212 6.30 -9.07 13.25
C ILE A 212 5.46 -10.34 13.33
N ARG A 213 4.34 -10.37 12.61
CA ARG A 213 3.39 -11.48 12.57
C ARG A 213 3.27 -12.05 11.17
N LEU A 214 3.52 -13.35 11.03
CA LEU A 214 3.28 -14.09 9.81
C LEU A 214 2.06 -15.01 9.97
N ARG A 215 0.94 -14.62 9.36
CA ARG A 215 -0.38 -15.25 9.54
C ARG A 215 -0.80 -16.09 8.35
N ARG A 216 -1.57 -17.14 8.61
CA ARG A 216 -2.22 -17.93 7.56
C ARG A 216 -3.55 -17.31 7.17
N GLY A 217 -3.70 -16.98 5.88
CA GLY A 217 -4.99 -16.57 5.31
C GLY A 217 -5.91 -17.78 5.12
N GLY A 218 -7.15 -17.65 5.58
CA GLY A 218 -8.21 -18.65 5.42
C GLY A 218 -8.78 -18.73 4.01
#